data_AF-A0A8X7BP12-F1
#
_entry.id   AF-A0A8X7BP12-F1
#
_cell.length_a   1.000
_cell.length_b   1.000
_cell.length_c   1.000
_cell.angle_alpha   90.00
_cell.angle_beta   90.00
_cell.angle_gamma   90.00
#
_symmetry.space_group_name_H-M   'P 1'
#
loop_
_entity.id
_entity.type
_entity.pdbx_description
1 polymer ?
#
loop_
_entity_poly.entity_id
_entity_poly.type
_entity_poly.pdbx_seq_one_letter_code
_entity_poly.pdbx_strand_id
1 'polypeptide(L)'
;MRKIIRIKGKYAKSVQFSEESGIMKVKTKLILGEDSDDFQSPVLLPDHPIVRLYIEHVHKTVMHSGVQTPMNRLREHYWVPRGSLRGCKQVCGL
;
A
#
# COMPACT_ATOMS: atom_id res chain seq x y z
N MET A 1 -17.02 4.11 -13.00
CA MET A 1 -16.27 3.73 -14.22
C MET A 1 -14.80 3.60 -13.86
N ARG A 2 -14.13 2.49 -14.22
CA ARG A 2 -12.69 2.29 -13.99
C ARG A 2 -11.88 3.00 -15.06
N LYS A 3 -10.92 3.84 -14.68
CA LYS A 3 -10.04 4.57 -15.60
C LYS A 3 -8.62 4.02 -15.52
N ILE A 4 -7.98 3.74 -16.65
CA ILE A 4 -6.59 3.25 -16.69
C ILE A 4 -5.64 4.45 -16.79
N ILE A 5 -4.61 4.49 -15.93
CA ILE A 5 -3.58 5.53 -15.91
C ILE A 5 -2.28 4.95 -16.44
N ARG A 6 -1.72 5.58 -17.48
CA ARG A 6 -0.44 5.20 -18.10
C ARG A 6 0.68 6.10 -17.58
N ILE A 7 1.69 5.50 -16.94
CA ILE A 7 2.90 6.22 -16.57
C ILE A 7 3.86 6.29 -17.77
N LYS A 8 4.65 7.37 -17.84
CA LYS A 8 5.75 7.51 -18.80
C LYS A 8 7.07 7.09 -18.15
N GLY A 9 7.97 6.48 -18.92
CA GLY A 9 9.33 6.13 -18.46
C GLY A 9 9.57 4.65 -18.22
N LYS A 10 10.63 4.33 -17.46
CA LYS A 10 11.24 2.99 -17.33
C LYS A 10 10.25 1.87 -16.97
N TYR A 11 9.21 2.17 -16.19
CA TYR A 11 8.25 1.20 -15.66
C TYR A 11 6.90 1.17 -16.41
N ALA A 12 6.77 1.91 -17.51
CA ALA A 12 5.52 2.04 -18.27
C ALA A 12 4.96 0.71 -18.80
N LYS A 13 5.83 -0.27 -19.03
CA LYS A 13 5.45 -1.60 -19.51
C LYS A 13 5.13 -2.59 -18.39
N SER A 14 5.53 -2.30 -17.14
CA SER A 14 5.54 -3.28 -16.05
C SER A 14 4.59 -2.97 -14.91
N VAL A 15 4.21 -1.69 -14.72
CA VAL A 15 3.30 -1.26 -13.65
C VAL A 15 2.09 -0.60 -14.28
N GLN A 16 0.90 -1.10 -13.95
CA GLN A 16 -0.37 -0.57 -14.44
C GLN A 16 -1.14 0.06 -13.27
N PHE A 17 -1.58 1.30 -13.46
CA PHE A 17 -2.39 2.01 -12.49
C PHE A 17 -3.83 2.10 -13.01
N SER A 18 -4.78 2.07 -12.09
CA SER A 18 -6.19 2.33 -12.36
C SER A 18 -6.75 3.28 -11.31
N GLU A 19 -7.85 3.93 -11.67
CA GLU A 19 -8.63 4.75 -10.76
C GLU A 19 -10.06 4.25 -10.76
N GLU A 20 -10.60 4.05 -9.56
CA GLU A 20 -11.98 3.68 -9.32
C GLU A 20 -12.55 4.60 -8.26
N SER A 21 -13.61 5.34 -8.58
CA SER A 21 -14.27 6.27 -7.65
C SER A 21 -13.34 7.33 -7.05
N GLY A 22 -12.32 7.78 -7.81
CA GLY A 22 -11.32 8.74 -7.34
C GLY A 22 -10.22 8.11 -6.47
N ILE A 23 -10.23 6.79 -6.28
CA ILE A 23 -9.22 6.05 -5.53
C ILE A 23 -8.28 5.36 -6.52
N MET A 24 -6.98 5.57 -6.33
CA MET A 24 -5.95 5.00 -7.19
C MET A 24 -5.56 3.59 -6.73
N LYS A 25 -5.51 2.65 -7.67
CA LYS A 25 -5.12 1.25 -7.48
C LYS A 25 -3.93 0.90 -8.38
N VAL A 26 -3.11 -0.05 -7.94
CA VAL A 26 -1.99 -0.61 -8.73
C VAL A 26 -2.28 -2.05 -9.04
N LYS A 27 -2.28 -2.43 -10.31
CA LYS A 27 -2.41 -3.84 -10.71
C LYS A 27 -1.06 -4.53 -10.56
N THR A 28 -1.02 -5.58 -9.74
CA THR A 28 0.16 -6.43 -9.59
C THR A 28 0.25 -7.45 -10.74
N LYS A 29 1.43 -8.04 -10.91
CA LYS A 29 1.63 -9.17 -11.85
C LYS A 29 1.30 -10.53 -11.21
N LEU A 30 0.81 -10.54 -9.97
CA LEU A 30 0.33 -11.73 -9.28
C LEU A 30 -1.09 -12.00 -9.79
N ILE A 31 -1.18 -12.62 -10.97
CA ILE A 31 -2.44 -12.89 -11.68
C ILE A 31 -2.77 -14.38 -11.70
N LEU A 32 -1.96 -15.22 -11.04
CA LEU A 32 -2.01 -16.68 -11.13
C LEU A 32 -2.67 -17.36 -9.93
N GLY A 33 -3.19 -16.61 -8.95
CA GLY A 33 -3.84 -17.14 -7.75
C GLY A 33 -5.29 -16.68 -7.58
N GLU A 34 -6.08 -17.43 -6.80
CA GLU A 34 -7.42 -17.05 -6.30
C GLU A 34 -7.34 -15.95 -5.21
N ASP A 35 -6.40 -15.03 -5.36
CA ASP A 35 -6.19 -13.95 -4.39
C ASP A 35 -7.30 -12.91 -4.50
N SER A 36 -7.57 -12.19 -3.41
CA SER A 36 -8.59 -11.14 -3.38
C SER A 36 -8.28 -9.99 -4.36
N ASP A 37 -9.30 -9.26 -4.81
CA ASP A 37 -9.12 -8.08 -5.67
C ASP A 37 -8.19 -7.03 -5.01
N ASP A 38 -8.26 -6.92 -3.68
CA ASP A 38 -7.41 -5.99 -2.91
C ASP A 38 -5.93 -6.41 -2.91
N PHE A 39 -5.64 -7.69 -3.06
CA PHE A 39 -4.27 -8.18 -3.19
C PHE A 39 -3.75 -8.08 -4.63
N GLN A 40 -4.61 -8.38 -5.61
CA GLN A 40 -4.26 -8.27 -7.03
C GLN A 40 -4.16 -6.80 -7.48
N SER A 41 -4.98 -5.94 -6.91
CA SER A 41 -5.13 -4.52 -7.26
C SER A 41 -5.19 -3.61 -6.02
N PRO A 42 -4.15 -3.58 -5.17
CA PRO A 42 -4.15 -2.82 -3.93
C PRO A 42 -4.36 -1.33 -4.15
N VAL A 43 -5.06 -0.72 -3.20
CA VAL A 43 -5.27 0.73 -3.14
C VAL A 43 -3.98 1.41 -2.70
N LEU A 44 -3.61 2.48 -3.40
CA LEU A 44 -2.50 3.34 -3.00
C LEU A 44 -2.97 4.31 -1.91
N LEU A 45 -2.39 4.19 -0.73
CA LEU A 45 -2.62 5.13 0.35
C LEU A 45 -1.61 6.29 0.26
N PRO A 46 -2.06 7.54 0.08
CA PRO A 46 -1.17 8.68 0.09
C PRO A 46 -0.64 8.94 1.51
N ASP A 47 0.33 9.84 1.63
CA ASP A 47 0.72 10.34 2.94
C ASP A 47 -0.39 11.26 3.48
N HIS A 48 -1.03 10.84 4.57
CA HIS A 48 -2.12 11.57 5.22
C HIS A 48 -2.11 11.24 6.73
N PRO A 49 -2.48 12.17 7.63
CA PRO A 49 -2.48 11.90 9.08
C PRO A 49 -3.25 10.63 9.48
N ILE A 50 -4.40 10.38 8.86
CA ILE A 50 -5.21 9.16 9.09
C ILE A 50 -4.43 7.89 8.71
N VAL A 51 -3.70 7.92 7.58
CA VAL A 51 -2.88 6.78 7.14
C VAL A 51 -1.75 6.52 8.15
N ARG A 52 -1.15 7.56 8.72
CA ARG A 52 -0.14 7.43 9.77
C ARG A 52 -0.69 6.81 11.05
N LEU A 53 -1.88 7.22 11.49
CA LEU A 53 -2.58 6.61 12.63
C LEU A 53 -2.90 5.13 12.36
N TYR A 54 -3.30 4.79 11.14
CA TYR A 54 -3.54 3.40 10.75
C TYR A 54 -2.25 2.57 10.77
N ILE A 55 -1.14 3.10 10.22
CA ILE A 55 0.18 2.48 10.29
C ILE A 55 0.61 2.25 11.74
N GLU A 56 0.41 3.25 12.61
CA GLU A 56 0.69 3.16 14.04
C GLU A 56 -0.15 2.08 14.72
N HIS A 57 -1.45 2.02 14.43
CA HIS A 57 -2.33 0.97 14.94
C HIS A 57 -1.83 -0.41 14.51
N VAL A 58 -1.56 -0.62 13.22
CA VAL A 58 -1.05 -1.90 12.70
C VAL A 58 0.30 -2.25 13.34
N HIS A 59 1.17 -1.27 13.56
CA HIS A 59 2.45 -1.49 14.22
C HIS A 59 2.29 -1.95 15.68
N LYS A 60 1.33 -1.38 16.42
CA LYS A 60 0.98 -1.81 17.79
C LYS A 60 0.36 -3.21 17.82
N THR A 61 -0.48 -3.57 16.84
CA THR A 61 -1.11 -4.91 16.79
C THR A 61 -0.11 -6.03 16.47
N VAL A 62 0.96 -5.73 15.73
CA VAL A 62 2.05 -6.70 15.47
C VAL A 62 3.16 -6.67 16.52
N MET A 63 2.84 -6.22 17.75
CA MET A 63 3.71 -6.22 18.92
C MET A 63 5.06 -5.54 18.70
N HIS A 64 5.08 -4.37 18.08
CA HIS A 64 6.30 -3.58 17.87
C HIS A 64 7.37 -4.30 17.03
N SER A 65 6.96 -5.27 16.22
CA SER A 65 7.85 -5.89 15.24
C SER A 65 8.47 -4.83 14.32
N GLY A 66 9.69 -5.09 13.84
CA GLY A 66 10.38 -4.19 12.90
C GLY A 66 9.51 -3.85 11.69
N VAL A 67 9.82 -2.73 11.01
CA VAL A 67 9.00 -2.10 9.95
C VAL A 67 8.49 -3.06 8.87
N GLN A 68 9.19 -4.17 8.62
CA GLN A 68 8.78 -5.17 7.64
C GLN A 68 7.45 -5.87 7.98
N THR A 69 7.20 -6.19 9.24
CA THR A 69 5.98 -6.90 9.66
C THR A 69 4.71 -6.08 9.45
N PRO A 70 4.59 -4.84 9.98
CA PRO A 70 3.42 -4.00 9.70
C PRO A 70 3.34 -3.66 8.20
N MET A 71 4.46 -3.52 7.49
CA MET A 71 4.44 -3.27 6.06
C MET A 71 3.87 -4.45 5.28
N ASN A 72 4.20 -5.70 5.65
CA ASN A 72 3.64 -6.89 5.01
C ASN A 72 2.13 -6.98 5.28
N ARG A 73 1.69 -6.72 6.51
CA ARG A 73 0.26 -6.66 6.86
C ARG A 73 -0.50 -5.61 6.07
N LEU A 74 0.07 -4.41 5.93
CA LEU A 74 -0.56 -3.36 5.12
C LEU A 74 -0.67 -3.79 3.66
N ARG A 75 0.37 -4.43 3.10
CA ARG A 75 0.41 -4.89 1.70
C ARG A 75 -0.58 -5.99 1.34
N GLU A 76 -1.23 -6.62 2.31
CA GLU A 76 -2.32 -7.56 2.06
C GLU A 76 -3.54 -6.85 1.43
N HIS A 77 -3.72 -5.54 1.69
CA HIS A 77 -4.87 -4.76 1.23
C HIS A 77 -4.52 -3.40 0.61
N TYR A 78 -3.41 -2.79 1.05
CA TYR A 78 -3.05 -1.41 0.77
C TYR A 78 -1.56 -1.26 0.45
N TRP A 79 -1.25 -0.42 -0.53
CA TRP A 79 0.12 -0.04 -0.84
C TRP A 79 0.43 1.34 -0.28
N VAL A 80 1.22 1.38 0.78
CA VAL A 80 1.75 2.61 1.38
C VAL A 80 3.15 2.91 0.80
N PRO A 81 3.38 4.07 0.16
CA PRO A 81 4.71 4.49 -0.28
C PRO A 81 5.68 4.58 0.90
N ARG A 82 6.95 4.20 0.70
CA ARG A 82 7.95 4.07 1.77
C ARG A 82 8.12 5.35 2.63
N GLY A 83 7.88 6.53 2.05
CA GLY A 83 7.97 7.82 2.74
C GLY A 83 6.96 8.00 3.89
N SER A 84 5.81 7.32 3.82
CA SER A 84 4.74 7.41 4.83
C SER A 84 4.92 6.44 6.00
N LEU A 85 5.84 5.46 5.89
CA LEU A 85 6.17 4.48 6.94
C LEU A 85 7.13 5.02 8.01
N ARG A 86 7.52 6.30 7.95
CA ARG A 86 8.36 6.95 8.96
C ARG A 86 7.73 6.91 10.36
N GLY A 87 6.40 6.89 10.43
CA GLY A 87 5.64 6.76 11.68
C GLY A 87 6.00 5.51 12.48
N CYS A 88 6.30 4.37 11.84
CA CYS A 88 6.65 3.13 12.56
C CYS A 88 7.87 3.28 13.47
N LYS A 89 8.84 4.15 13.13
CA LYS A 89 10.02 4.37 13.98
C LYS A 89 9.73 5.27 15.18
N GLN A 90 8.77 6.20 15.05
CA GLN A 90 8.45 7.17 16.09
C GLN A 90 7.49 6.64 17.16
N VAL A 91 6.70 5.62 16.81
CA VAL A 91 5.66 5.06 17.69
C VAL A 91 6.24 4.25 18.86
N CYS A 92 7.43 3.66 18.71
CA CYS A 92 8.03 2.82 19.74
C CYS A 92 8.82 3.57 20.83
N GLY A 93 9.14 4.85 20.65
CA GLY A 93 9.91 5.59 21.67
C GLY A 93 11.20 4.89 22.12
N LEU A 94 11.90 4.21 21.21
CA LEU A 94 13.29 3.75 21.36
C LEU A 94 14.20 4.60 20.48
#